data_AF-A0A1E5LI51-F1
#
_entry.id   AF-A0A1E5LI51-F1
#
_cell.length_a   1.000
_cell.length_b   1.000
_cell.length_c   1.000
_cell.angle_alpha   90.00
_cell.angle_beta   90.00
_cell.angle_gamma   90.00
#
_symmetry.space_group_name_H-M   'P 1'
#
loop_
_entity.id
_entity.type
_entity.pdbx_description
1 polymer ?
#
loop_
_entity_poly.entity_id
_entity_poly.type
_entity_poly.pdbx_seq_one_letter_code
_entity_poly.pdbx_strand_id
1 'polypeptide(L)'
;MKYLAYSFLGIAYLLTMNQITLIFKEMYNDTFQLFPNMYFAVLLYLPLGIYLGIPSLYKKIKRDGKWKINHSLLVFVTLPMVIIAFFYPLIFSLPLPSHFKIPKLFIGAHDELRLGMVVAGYSLIKSFNILPP
;
A
#
# COMPACT_ATOMS: atom_id res chain seq x y z
N MET A 1 16.83 9.97 -20.60
CA MET A 1 15.39 10.05 -20.93
C MET A 1 14.52 9.08 -20.14
N LYS A 2 14.65 7.74 -20.33
CA LYS A 2 13.73 6.75 -19.71
C LYS A 2 13.61 6.85 -18.18
N TYR A 3 14.72 7.02 -17.46
CA TYR A 3 14.71 7.16 -16.00
C TYR A 3 14.09 8.49 -15.52
N LEU A 4 14.28 9.58 -16.27
CA LEU A 4 13.68 10.88 -15.95
C LEU A 4 12.16 10.82 -16.09
N ALA A 5 11.66 10.25 -17.18
CA ALA A 5 10.22 10.06 -17.38
C ALA A 5 9.60 9.16 -16.31
N TYR A 6 10.30 8.10 -15.92
CA TYR A 6 9.88 7.25 -14.81
C TYR A 6 9.78 8.07 -13.53
N SER A 7 10.86 8.73 -13.07
CA SER A 7 10.84 9.55 -11.85
C SER A 7 9.77 10.64 -11.88
N PHE A 8 9.54 11.28 -13.02
CA PHE A 8 8.48 12.28 -13.18
C PHE A 8 7.08 11.70 -12.93
N LEU A 9 6.78 10.51 -13.47
CA LEU A 9 5.52 9.80 -13.20
C LEU A 9 5.36 9.47 -11.71
N GLY A 10 6.44 9.06 -11.05
CA GLY A 10 6.42 8.78 -9.61
C GLY A 10 6.11 10.03 -8.79
N ILE A 11 6.74 11.16 -9.12
CA ILE A 11 6.49 12.45 -8.46
C ILE A 11 5.05 12.91 -8.71
N ALA A 12 4.58 12.88 -9.96
CA ALA A 12 3.21 13.24 -10.32
C ALA A 12 2.20 12.39 -9.53
N TYR A 13 2.44 11.08 -9.42
CA TYR A 13 1.59 10.19 -8.65
C TYR A 13 1.55 10.56 -7.14
N LEU A 14 2.70 10.85 -6.54
CA LEU A 14 2.80 11.29 -5.15
C LEU A 14 2.03 12.60 -4.91
N LEU A 15 2.12 13.55 -5.84
CA LEU A 15 1.38 14.82 -5.74
C LEU A 15 -0.13 14.59 -5.80
N THR A 16 -0.60 13.74 -6.71
CA THR A 16 -2.03 13.36 -6.80
C THR A 16 -2.50 12.67 -5.52
N MET A 17 -1.72 11.74 -4.97
CA MET A 17 -2.05 11.08 -3.70
C MET A 17 -2.15 12.08 -2.54
N ASN A 18 -1.24 13.05 -2.49
CA ASN A 18 -1.27 14.09 -1.46
C ASN A 18 -2.56 14.91 -1.54
N GLN A 19 -2.97 15.33 -2.75
CA GLN A 19 -4.24 16.05 -2.93
C GLN A 19 -5.46 15.23 -2.51
N ILE A 20 -5.53 13.95 -2.92
CA ILE A 20 -6.62 13.06 -2.53
C ILE A 20 -6.67 12.90 -1.00
N THR A 21 -5.51 12.77 -0.36
CA THR A 21 -5.42 12.64 1.10
C THR A 21 -5.89 13.90 1.82
N LEU A 22 -5.57 15.09 1.28
CA LEU A 22 -6.06 16.36 1.81
C LEU A 22 -7.58 16.47 1.70
N ILE A 23 -8.15 16.11 0.56
CA ILE A 23 -9.61 16.09 0.35
C ILE A 23 -10.28 15.16 1.38
N PHE A 24 -9.75 13.95 1.58
CA PHE A 24 -10.29 13.04 2.58
C PHE A 24 -10.16 13.56 4.02
N LYS A 25 -9.11 14.33 4.32
CA LYS A 25 -8.94 14.96 5.63
C LYS A 25 -9.94 16.09 5.85
N GLU A 26 -10.22 16.90 4.84
CA GLU A 26 -11.26 17.94 4.88
C GLU A 26 -12.64 17.31 5.07
N MET A 27 -12.99 16.30 4.26
CA MET A 27 -14.25 15.57 4.40
C MET A 27 -14.43 14.97 5.80
N TYR A 28 -13.35 14.44 6.39
CA TYR A 28 -13.37 13.91 7.75
C TYR A 28 -13.73 14.97 8.79
N ASN A 29 -13.13 16.16 8.70
CA ASN A 29 -13.40 17.25 9.63
C ASN A 29 -14.85 17.77 9.52
N ASP A 30 -15.42 17.74 8.31
CA ASP A 30 -16.75 18.31 8.05
C ASP A 30 -17.89 17.33 8.38
N THR A 31 -17.72 16.04 8.07
CA THR A 31 -18.81 15.06 8.17
C THR A 31 -18.63 14.05 9.30
N PHE A 32 -17.45 13.97 9.92
CA PHE A 32 -17.05 12.89 10.85
C PHE A 32 -17.26 11.47 10.28
N GLN A 33 -17.55 11.33 8.98
CA GLN A 33 -17.76 10.05 8.32
C GLN A 33 -16.40 9.49 7.86
N LEU A 34 -15.86 8.57 8.65
CA LEU A 34 -14.59 7.88 8.38
C LEU A 34 -14.69 6.87 7.22
N PHE A 35 -15.87 6.28 7.02
CA PHE A 35 -16.10 5.23 6.03
C PHE A 35 -16.90 5.77 4.83
N PRO A 36 -16.60 5.31 3.60
CA PRO A 36 -15.61 4.29 3.19
C PRO A 36 -14.23 4.85 2.82
N ASN A 37 -14.06 6.18 2.84
CA ASN A 37 -12.89 6.88 2.27
C ASN A 37 -11.55 6.43 2.87
N MET A 38 -11.54 5.98 4.11
CA MET A 38 -10.32 5.52 4.77
C MET A 38 -9.72 4.25 4.14
N TYR A 39 -10.55 3.33 3.65
CA TYR A 39 -10.06 2.14 2.93
C TYR A 39 -9.41 2.54 1.60
N PHE A 40 -10.04 3.47 0.87
CA PHE A 40 -9.50 3.97 -0.40
C PHE A 40 -8.17 4.72 -0.18
N ALA A 41 -8.09 5.55 0.86
CA ALA A 41 -6.87 6.25 1.22
C ALA A 41 -5.68 5.28 1.42
N VAL A 42 -5.90 4.15 2.09
CA VAL A 42 -4.88 3.12 2.28
C VAL A 42 -4.56 2.39 0.96
N LEU A 43 -5.58 2.01 0.19
CA LEU A 43 -5.43 1.25 -1.05
C LEU A 43 -4.62 2.01 -2.11
N LEU A 44 -4.70 3.34 -2.14
CA LEU A 44 -3.95 4.18 -3.07
C LEU A 44 -2.42 4.08 -2.90
N TYR A 45 -1.92 3.55 -1.78
CA TYR A 45 -0.47 3.32 -1.60
C TYR A 45 0.00 2.00 -2.23
N LEU A 46 -0.90 1.08 -2.59
CA LEU A 46 -0.55 -0.18 -3.24
C LEU A 46 0.08 0.03 -4.63
N PRO A 47 -0.50 0.85 -5.54
CA PRO A 47 0.14 1.14 -6.82
C PRO A 47 1.51 1.80 -6.69
N LEU A 48 1.78 2.58 -5.63
CA LEU A 48 3.10 3.15 -5.38
C LEU A 48 4.14 2.05 -5.14
N GLY A 49 3.80 1.08 -4.29
CA GLY A 49 4.64 -0.09 -4.03
C GLY A 49 4.90 -0.91 -5.28
N ILE A 50 3.85 -1.17 -6.05
CA ILE A 50 3.94 -1.86 -7.36
C ILE A 50 4.88 -1.10 -8.28
N TYR A 51 4.67 0.21 -8.40
CA TYR A 51 5.46 1.09 -9.25
C TYR A 51 6.96 0.99 -8.92
N LEU A 52 7.34 1.04 -7.64
CA LEU A 52 8.72 0.87 -7.18
C LEU A 52 9.31 -0.52 -7.52
N GLY A 53 8.46 -1.54 -7.64
CA GLY A 53 8.86 -2.90 -8.01
C GLY A 53 9.08 -3.09 -9.51
N ILE A 54 8.48 -2.26 -10.37
CA ILE A 54 8.49 -2.40 -11.84
C ILE A 54 9.90 -2.56 -12.42
N PRO A 55 10.93 -1.76 -12.03
CA PRO A 55 12.27 -1.92 -12.57
C PRO A 55 12.87 -3.31 -12.33
N SER A 56 12.54 -3.93 -11.19
CA SER A 56 13.00 -5.29 -10.85
C SER A 56 12.28 -6.35 -11.70
N LEU A 57 10.99 -6.16 -11.95
CA LEU A 57 10.19 -7.05 -12.80
C LEU A 57 10.63 -6.95 -14.27
N TYR A 58 10.87 -5.73 -14.76
CA TYR A 58 11.34 -5.49 -16.13
C TYR A 58 12.68 -6.18 -16.42
N LYS A 59 13.59 -6.23 -15.44
CA LYS A 59 14.84 -7.00 -15.55
C LYS A 59 14.61 -8.50 -15.65
N LYS A 60 13.56 -9.03 -14.98
CA LYS A 60 13.19 -10.44 -15.04
C LYS A 60 12.51 -10.77 -16.37
N ILE A 61 11.56 -9.96 -16.85
CA ILE A 61 10.84 -10.18 -18.11
C ILE A 61 11.77 -10.43 -19.31
N LYS A 62 12.98 -9.85 -19.29
CA LYS A 62 14.00 -10.05 -20.35
C LYS A 62 14.75 -11.38 -20.28
N ARG A 63 14.52 -12.22 -19.28
CA ARG A 63 15.18 -13.51 -19.10
C ARG A 63 14.26 -14.62 -19.58
N ASP A 64 14.83 -15.59 -20.29
CA ASP A 64 14.12 -16.80 -20.66
C ASP A 64 13.94 -17.72 -19.43
N GLY A 65 12.78 -18.36 -19.34
CA GLY A 65 12.45 -19.29 -18.26
C GLY A 65 10.95 -19.33 -17.93
N LYS A 66 10.60 -20.13 -16.93
CA LYS A 66 9.20 -20.26 -16.46
C LYS A 66 8.94 -19.31 -15.31
N TRP A 67 7.85 -18.57 -15.39
CA TRP A 67 7.37 -17.74 -14.29
C TRP A 67 6.90 -18.61 -13.13
N LYS A 68 7.40 -18.31 -11.93
CA LYS A 68 6.96 -18.92 -10.69
C LYS A 68 6.69 -17.84 -9.65
N ILE A 69 5.57 -17.97 -8.96
CA ILE A 69 5.19 -17.09 -7.87
C ILE A 69 5.81 -17.62 -6.58
N ASN A 70 6.49 -16.74 -5.84
CA ASN A 70 6.97 -17.04 -4.50
C ASN A 70 5.84 -16.87 -3.48
N HIS A 71 5.09 -17.95 -3.24
CA HIS A 71 4.01 -17.98 -2.26
C HIS A 71 4.49 -17.63 -0.84
N SER A 72 5.71 -18.01 -0.45
CA SER A 72 6.25 -17.63 0.86
C SER A 72 6.35 -16.12 1.00
N LEU A 73 6.76 -15.40 -0.04
CA LEU A 73 6.84 -13.94 0.00
C LEU A 73 5.45 -13.29 0.08
N LEU A 74 4.44 -13.87 -0.59
CA LEU A 74 3.06 -13.40 -0.48
C LEU A 74 2.48 -13.62 0.92
N VAL A 75 2.69 -14.81 1.51
CA VAL A 75 2.10 -15.17 2.80
C VAL A 75 2.84 -14.55 3.98
N PHE A 76 4.17 -14.51 3.96
CA PHE A 76 4.96 -14.05 5.10
C PHE A 76 5.33 -12.56 5.05
N VAL A 77 5.17 -11.89 3.90
CA VAL A 77 5.49 -10.46 3.75
C VAL A 77 4.26 -9.67 3.30
N THR A 78 3.68 -10.02 2.15
CA THR A 78 2.57 -9.23 1.59
C THR A 78 1.34 -9.26 2.50
N LEU A 79 0.90 -10.44 2.94
CA LEU A 79 -0.30 -10.59 3.76
C LEU A 79 -0.20 -9.85 5.12
N PRO A 80 0.87 -10.02 5.94
CA PRO A 80 1.03 -9.26 7.18
C PRO A 80 1.03 -7.74 6.95
N MET A 81 1.67 -7.27 5.88
CA MET A 81 1.75 -5.85 5.58
C MET A 81 0.40 -5.26 5.15
N VAL A 82 -0.42 -6.04 4.42
CA VAL A 82 -1.81 -5.68 4.12
C VAL A 82 -2.64 -5.60 5.40
N ILE A 83 -2.49 -6.58 6.32
CA ILE A 83 -3.19 -6.58 7.61
C ILE A 83 -2.80 -5.36 8.43
N ILE A 84 -1.51 -5.04 8.54
CA ILE A 84 -1.01 -3.85 9.23
C ILE A 84 -1.62 -2.59 8.61
N ALA A 85 -1.59 -2.47 7.29
CA ALA A 85 -2.10 -1.28 6.60
C ALA A 85 -3.61 -1.07 6.81
N PHE A 86 -4.39 -2.16 6.85
CA PHE A 86 -5.84 -2.10 7.08
C PHE A 86 -6.25 -2.17 8.55
N PHE A 87 -5.32 -2.35 9.48
CA PHE A 87 -5.62 -2.50 10.90
C PHE A 87 -6.49 -1.35 11.44
N TYR A 88 -6.12 -0.11 11.11
CA TYR A 88 -6.86 1.06 11.56
C TYR A 88 -8.27 1.15 10.94
N PRO A 89 -8.46 1.14 9.60
CA PRO A 89 -9.79 1.08 9.00
C PRO A 89 -10.64 -0.07 9.55
N LEU A 90 -10.05 -1.23 9.81
CA LEU A 90 -10.79 -2.40 10.27
C LEU A 90 -11.30 -2.23 11.71
N ILE A 91 -10.46 -1.72 12.62
CA ILE A 91 -10.86 -1.47 14.01
C ILE A 91 -12.01 -0.47 14.10
N PHE A 92 -11.95 0.64 13.37
CA PHE A 92 -12.99 1.67 13.42
C PHE A 92 -14.28 1.25 12.70
N SER A 93 -14.24 0.22 11.85
CA SER A 93 -15.42 -0.33 11.18
C SER A 93 -16.23 -1.29 12.05
N LEU A 94 -15.63 -1.81 13.13
CA LEU A 94 -16.27 -2.78 14.02
C LEU A 94 -17.00 -2.06 15.16
N PRO A 95 -18.17 -2.57 15.59
CA PRO A 95 -18.83 -2.10 16.80
C PRO A 95 -18.01 -2.54 18.03
N LEU A 96 -17.08 -1.69 18.44
CA LEU A 96 -16.21 -1.98 19.59
C LEU A 96 -16.97 -1.74 20.92
N PRO A 97 -16.79 -2.61 21.92
CA PRO A 97 -17.30 -2.37 23.26
C PRO A 97 -16.73 -1.06 23.84
N SER A 98 -17.54 -0.32 24.60
CA SER A 98 -17.20 1.00 25.17
C SER A 98 -15.97 1.00 26.10
N HIS A 99 -15.52 -0.17 26.56
CA HIS A 99 -14.33 -0.34 27.40
C HIS A 99 -13.04 -0.54 26.60
N PHE A 100 -13.12 -0.75 25.29
CA PHE A 100 -11.97 -0.99 24.44
C PHE A 100 -11.27 0.32 24.11
N LYS A 101 -10.24 0.66 24.90
CA LYS A 101 -9.40 1.84 24.65
C LYS A 101 -8.33 1.50 23.62
N ILE A 102 -8.46 2.07 22.43
CA ILE A 102 -7.42 1.97 21.39
C ILE A 102 -6.17 2.68 21.92
N PRO A 103 -5.00 2.01 21.95
CA PRO A 103 -3.76 2.65 22.41
C PRO A 103 -3.45 3.89 21.56
N LYS A 104 -3.01 4.98 22.19
CA LYS A 104 -2.71 6.26 21.51
C LYS A 104 -1.70 6.12 20.38
N LEU A 105 -0.81 5.11 20.45
CA LEU A 105 0.12 4.76 19.37
C LEU A 105 -0.60 4.54 18.03
N PHE A 106 -1.79 3.95 18.04
CA PHE A 106 -2.57 3.67 16.84
C PHE A 106 -3.43 4.86 16.39
N ILE A 107 -3.69 5.82 17.27
CA ILE A 107 -4.53 7.00 16.99
C ILE A 107 -3.73 8.08 16.24
N GLY A 108 -2.39 8.02 16.25
CA GLY A 108 -1.50 8.92 15.49
C GLY A 108 -0.80 8.27 14.30
N ALA A 109 -0.80 6.93 14.20
CA ALA A 109 0.05 6.19 13.26
C ALA A 109 -0.50 6.10 11.81
N HIS A 110 -1.32 7.06 11.39
CA HIS A 110 -2.03 6.99 10.11
C HIS A 110 -1.09 6.88 8.90
N ASP A 111 0.09 7.48 9.00
CA ASP A 111 1.05 7.54 7.90
C ASP A 111 2.01 6.35 7.90
N GLU A 112 2.42 5.82 9.05
CA GLU A 112 3.28 4.64 9.13
C GLU A 112 2.52 3.37 8.68
N LEU A 113 1.23 3.25 8.95
CA LEU A 113 0.42 2.11 8.52
C LEU A 113 0.27 2.07 6.99
N ARG A 114 0.26 3.23 6.32
CA ARG A 114 0.19 3.32 4.85
C ARG A 114 1.46 2.79 4.17
N LEU A 115 2.62 2.87 4.83
CA LEU A 115 3.86 2.23 4.34
C LEU A 115 3.70 0.72 4.22
N GLY A 116 2.90 0.08 5.07
CA GLY A 116 2.55 -1.33 4.95
C GLY A 116 1.99 -1.66 3.57
N MET A 117 1.12 -0.80 3.02
CA MET A 117 0.55 -1.02 1.69
C MET A 117 1.57 -0.81 0.55
N VAL A 118 2.52 0.11 0.72
CA VAL A 118 3.65 0.27 -0.20
C VAL A 118 4.53 -0.99 -0.19
N VAL A 119 4.86 -1.51 0.99
CA VAL A 119 5.62 -2.77 1.13
C VAL A 119 4.84 -3.94 0.54
N ALA A 120 3.53 -4.01 0.74
CA ALA A 120 2.67 -5.02 0.14
C ALA A 120 2.71 -4.96 -1.39
N GLY A 121 2.56 -3.77 -1.99
CA GLY A 121 2.64 -3.61 -3.45
C GLY A 121 4.01 -3.98 -4.02
N TYR A 122 5.09 -3.55 -3.35
CA TYR A 122 6.46 -3.87 -3.78
C TYR A 122 6.76 -5.38 -3.68
N SER A 123 6.37 -6.00 -2.56
CA SER A 123 6.54 -7.44 -2.32
C SER A 123 5.72 -8.27 -3.32
N LEU A 124 4.50 -7.85 -3.67
CA LEU A 124 3.69 -8.49 -4.70
C LEU A 124 4.43 -8.56 -6.03
N ILE A 125 5.04 -7.46 -6.48
CA ILE A 125 5.85 -7.46 -7.72
C ILE A 125 7.11 -8.29 -7.58
N LYS A 126 7.78 -8.23 -6.43
CA LYS A 126 8.97 -9.05 -6.15
C LYS A 126 8.69 -10.55 -6.11
N SER A 127 7.47 -10.95 -5.79
CA SER A 127 7.06 -12.36 -5.68
C SER A 127 7.18 -13.12 -7.01
N PHE A 128 7.08 -12.42 -8.14
CA PHE A 128 7.28 -13.00 -9.47
C PHE A 128 8.76 -13.29 -9.70
N ASN A 129 9.12 -14.58 -9.73
CA ASN A 129 10.45 -15.07 -10.04
C ASN A 129 10.45 -15.84 -11.37
N ILE A 130 11.64 -15.97 -11.95
CA ILE A 130 11.87 -16.81 -13.12
C ILE A 130 12.79 -17.94 -12.68
N LEU A 131 12.35 -19.17 -12.90
CA LEU A 131 13.20 -20.33 -12.75
C LEU A 131 14.12 -20.40 -13.97
N PRO A 132 15.44 -20.59 -13.77
CA PRO A 132 16.34 -20.87 -14.88
C PRO A 132 15.88 -22.15 -15.61
N PRO A 133 16.17 -22.27 -16.91
CA PRO A 133 15.80 -23.43 -17.72
C PRO A 133 16.38 -24.74 -17.18
#